data_AF-A0A2W1BIY6-F1
#
_entry.id   AF-A0A2W1BIY6-F1
#
_cell.length_a   1.000
_cell.length_b   1.000
_cell.length_c   1.000
_cell.angle_alpha   90.00
_cell.angle_beta   90.00
_cell.angle_gamma   90.00
#
_symmetry.space_group_name_H-M   'P 1'
#
loop_
_entity.id
_entity.type
_entity.pdbx_description
1 polymer ?
#
loop_
_entity_poly.entity_id
_entity_poly.type
_entity_poly.pdbx_seq_one_letter_code
_entity_poly.pdbx_strand_id
1 'polypeptide(L)' 'MNDILNLTLDNAKIIAYADDTAIIFHDTNWNLVYKRAEEGLLKIAKALDNNILTLNIKKTKLYFTPISIYNADPTTRI' A
#
# COMPACT_ATOMS: atom_id res chain seq x y z
N MET A 1 12.55 15.59 1.99
CA MET A 1 12.77 14.24 2.55
C MET A 1 11.56 13.39 2.14
N ASN A 2 11.74 12.11 1.79
CA ASN A 2 10.61 11.28 1.33
C ASN A 2 9.78 10.81 2.54
N ASP A 3 8.85 11.65 3.01
CA ASP A 3 8.08 11.42 4.23
C ASP A 3 6.88 10.46 4.03
N ILE A 4 6.80 9.77 2.89
CA ILE A 4 5.76 8.76 2.60
C ILE A 4 5.77 7.64 3.66
N LEU A 5 6.94 7.30 4.20
CA LEU A 5 7.09 6.30 5.26
C LEU A 5 6.38 6.68 6.57
N ASN A 6 6.09 7.97 6.78
CA ASN A 6 5.38 8.46 7.96
C ASN A 6 3.85 8.52 7.75
N LEU A 7 3.35 8.17 6.57
CA LEU A 7 1.91 8.13 6.32
C LEU A 7 1.27 6.96 7.05
N THR A 8 0.32 7.28 7.93
CA THR A 8 -0.58 6.28 8.49
C THR A 8 -1.69 5.99 7.48
N LEU A 9 -1.63 4.82 6.87
CA LEU A 9 -2.63 4.33 5.92
C LEU A 9 -3.35 3.13 6.54
N ASP A 10 -4.68 3.20 6.60
CA ASP A 10 -5.51 2.16 7.18
C ASP A 10 -5.45 0.88 6.33
N ASN A 11 -5.32 -0.28 7.00
CA ASN A 11 -5.20 -1.59 6.35
C ASN A 11 -4.16 -1.63 5.23
N ALA A 12 -3.04 -0.95 5.44
CA ALA A 12 -1.97 -0.87 4.46
C ALA A 12 -0.60 -1.13 5.10
N LYS A 13 0.29 -1.72 4.31
CA LYS A 13 1.70 -1.87 4.64
C LYS A 13 2.53 -1.12 3.61
N ILE A 14 3.35 -0.18 4.09
CA ILE A 14 4.31 0.55 3.29
C ILE A 14 5.65 -0.18 3.37
N ILE A 15 6.23 -0.48 2.22
CA ILE A 15 7.55 -1.08 2.08
C ILE A 15 8.34 -0.16 1.17
N ALA A 16 9.35 0.53 1.69
CA ALA A 16 10.24 1.34 0.89
C ALA A 16 11.63 0.73 0.87
N TYR A 17 12.25 0.75 -0.30
CA TYR A 17 13.63 0.36 -0.50
C TYR A 17 14.29 1.38 -1.44
N ALA A 18 15.23 2.16 -0.92
CA ALA A 18 15.85 3.29 -1.62
C ALA A 18 14.79 4.29 -2.15
N ASP A 19 14.68 4.45 -3.47
CA ASP A 19 13.72 5.31 -4.16
C ASP A 19 12.40 4.59 -4.52
N ASP A 20 12.38 3.27 -4.47
CA ASP A 20 11.19 2.48 -4.76
C ASP A 20 10.31 2.32 -3.51
N THR A 21 9.01 2.61 -3.66
CA THR A 21 8.02 2.44 -2.59
C THR A 21 6.86 1.58 -3.08
N ALA A 22 6.61 0.47 -2.39
CA ALA A 22 5.46 -0.39 -2.58
C ALA A 22 4.49 -0.24 -1.41
N ILE A 23 3.19 -0.15 -1.72
CA ILE A 23 2.13 0.00 -0.72
C ILE A 23 1.11 -1.09 -0.97
N ILE A 24 0.89 -1.93 0.04
CA ILE A 24 0.04 -3.10 -0.03
C ILE A 24 -1.20 -2.82 0.79
N PHE A 25 -2.36 -2.74 0.14
CA PHE A 25 -3.66 -2.63 0.79
C PHE A 25 -4.30 -4.01 0.94
N HIS A 26 -4.96 -4.26 2.07
CA HIS A 26 -5.68 -5.50 2.32
C HIS A 26 -7.04 -5.23 2.94
N ASP A 27 -8.03 -6.07 2.65
CA ASP A 27 -9.35 -6.03 3.27
C ASP A 27 -10.06 -7.37 3.07
N THR A 28 -11.24 -7.51 3.66
CA THR A 28 -12.08 -8.72 3.64
C THR A 28 -12.70 -9.04 2.27
N ASN A 29 -12.79 -8.06 1.37
CA ASN A 29 -13.27 -8.25 0.00
C ASN A 29 -12.68 -7.22 -0.97
N TRP A 30 -12.77 -7.53 -2.27
CA TRP A 30 -12.17 -6.73 -3.34
C TRP A 30 -12.71 -5.31 -3.47
N ASN A 31 -14.01 -5.10 -3.23
CA ASN A 31 -14.61 -3.78 -3.30
C ASN A 31 -14.01 -2.87 -2.22
N LEU A 32 -13.79 -3.41 -1.03
CA LEU A 32 -13.13 -2.69 0.06
C LEU A 32 -11.64 -2.48 -0.24
N VAL A 33 -10.91 -3.49 -0.74
CA VAL A 33 -9.50 -3.32 -1.15
C VAL A 33 -9.35 -2.20 -2.18
N TYR A 34 -10.23 -2.16 -3.19
CA TYR A 34 -10.22 -1.12 -4.21
C TYR A 34 -10.46 0.27 -3.60
N LYS A 35 -11.50 0.40 -2.77
CA LYS A 35 -11.81 1.64 -2.06
C LYS A 35 -10.64 2.11 -1.19
N ARG A 36 -9.97 1.20 -0.47
CA ARG A 36 -8.80 1.51 0.37
C ARG A 36 -7.60 1.94 -0.46
N ALA A 37 -7.37 1.30 -1.61
CA ALA A 37 -6.31 1.69 -2.53
C ALA A 37 -6.56 3.09 -3.11
N GLU A 38 -7.79 3.44 -3.49
CA GLU A 38 -8.14 4.79 -3.94
C GLU A 38 -7.98 5.84 -2.83
N GLU A 39 -8.53 5.58 -1.64
CA GLU A 39 -8.40 6.47 -0.48
C GLU A 39 -6.92 6.69 -0.11
N GLY A 40 -6.13 5.61 -0.12
CA GLY A 40 -4.71 5.64 0.17
C GLY A 40 -3.92 6.40 -0.88
N LEU A 41 -4.19 6.17 -2.17
CA LEU A 41 -3.53 6.86 -3.28
C LEU A 41 -3.76 8.37 -3.23
N LEU A 42 -4.98 8.81 -2.88
CA LEU A 42 -5.29 10.23 -2.69
C LEU A 42 -4.48 10.84 -1.53
N LYS A 43 -4.37 10.14 -0.40
CA LYS A 43 -3.54 10.58 0.74
C LYS A 43 -2.06 10.69 0.35
N ILE A 44 -1.54 9.71 -0.38
CA ILE A 44 -0.14 9.69 -0.85
C ILE A 44 0.11 10.82 -1.86
N ALA A 45 -0.78 11.00 -2.83
CA ALA A 45 -0.67 12.07 -3.83
C ALA A 45 -0.63 13.45 -3.16
N LYS A 46 -1.51 13.68 -2.17
CA LYS A 46 -1.50 14.92 -1.38
C LYS A 46 -0.22 15.10 -0.57
N ALA A 47 0.31 14.03 0.03
CA ALA A 47 1.55 14.08 0.80
C ALA A 47 2.78 14.33 -0.07
N LEU A 48 2.79 13.81 -1.29
CA LEU A 48 3.81 14.07 -2.30
C LEU A 48 3.77 15.53 -2.76
N ASP A 49 2.57 16.04 -3.07
CA ASP A 49 2.36 17.43 -3.49
C ASP A 49 2.83 18.43 -2.44
N ASN A 50 2.52 18.18 -1.17
CA ASN A 50 3.02 18.98 -0.03
C ASN A 50 4.56 18.99 0.10
N ASN A 51 5.24 17.97 -0.43
CA ASN A 51 6.69 17.82 -0.41
C ASN A 51 7.36 18.24 -1.73
N ILE A 52 6.63 18.87 -2.65
CA ILE A 52 7.11 19.27 -3.99
C ILE A 52 7.62 18.04 -4.78
N LEU A 53 7.06 16.86 -4.49
CA LEU A 53 7.35 15.62 -5.19
C LEU A 53 6.16 15.29 -6.09
N THR A 54 6.42 15.03 -7.37
CA THR A 54 5.35 14.65 -8.31
C THR A 54 5.36 13.14 -8.52
N LEU A 55 4.21 12.50 -8.34
CA LEU A 55 4.03 11.10 -8.70
C LEU A 55 4.08 10.95 -10.22
N ASN A 56 4.99 10.14 -10.75
CA ASN A 56 4.98 9.81 -12.17
C ASN A 56 3.91 8.76 -12.45
N ILE A 57 2.71 9.21 -12.81
CA ILE A 57 1.55 8.36 -13.10
C ILE A 57 1.87 7.34 -14.21
N LYS A 58 2.69 7.70 -15.20
CA LYS A 58 3.05 6.80 -16.32
C LYS A 58 3.91 5.62 -15.88
N LYS A 59 4.68 5.79 -14.80
CA LYS A 59 5.55 4.74 -14.24
C LYS A 59 4.93 4.00 -13.05
N THR A 60 3.95 4.62 -12.40
CA THR A 60 3.25 4.02 -11.25
C THR A 60 2.32 2.92 -11.74
N LYS A 61 2.60 1.67 -11.35
CA LYS A 61 1.79 0.52 -11.74
C LYS A 61 0.97 0.06 -10.55
N LEU A 62 -0.34 -0.02 -10.74
CA LEU A 62 -1.27 -0.59 -9.77
C LEU A 62 -1.50 -2.05 -10.13
N TYR A 63 -1.12 -2.95 -9.23
CA TYR A 63 -1.30 -4.39 -9.38
C TYR A 63 -2.29 -4.89 -8.34
N PHE A 64 -3.29 -5.64 -8.80
CA PHE A 64 -4.26 -6.31 -7.93
C PHE A 64 -3.99 -7.80 -7.98
N THR A 65 -3.67 -8.40 -6.82
CA THR A 65 -3.38 -9.83 -6.73
C THR A 65 -4.15 -10.46 -5.57
N PRO A 66 -4.97 -11.51 -5.81
CA PRO A 66 -5.60 -12.26 -4.72
C PRO A 66 -4.51 -12.94 -3.90
N ILE A 67 -4.38 -12.53 -2.64
CA ILE A 67 -3.52 -13.21 -1.68
C ILE A 67 -4.43 -13.78 -0.59
N SER A 68 -4.58 -15.11 -0.58
CA SER A 68 -5.16 -15.83 0.55
C SER A 68 -4.05 -16.12 1.55
N ILE A 69 -4.06 -15.41 2.68
CA ILE A 69 -3.13 -15.68 3.78
C ILE A 69 -3.76 -16.76 4.65
N TYR A 70 -3.27 -18.00 4.53
CA TYR A 70 -3.56 -19.04 5.50
C TYR A 70 -2.61 -18.84 6.69
N ASN A 71 -3.17 -18.58 7.88
CA ASN A 71 -2.38 -18.70 9.10
C ASN A 71 -2.06 -20.17 9.27
N ALA A 72 -0.82 -20.57 9.01
CA ALA A 72 -0.34 -21.87 9.44
C ALA A 72 -0.21 -21.81 10.97
N ASP A 73 -1.13 -22.49 11.66
CA ASP A 73 -1.05 -22.64 13.11
C ASP A 73 0.28 -23.32 13.46
N PRO A 74 1.20 -22.68 14.22
CA PRO A 74 2.50 -23.27 14.52
C PRO A 74 2.41 -24.52 15.41
N THR A 75 1.22 -24.84 15.91
CA THR A 75 0.97 -25.88 16.91
C THR A 75 0.73 -27.27 16.32
N THR A 76 0.54 -27.40 14.99
CA THR A 76 0.39 -28.71 14.34
C THR A 76 1.71 -29.16 13.73
N ARG A 77 2.64 -29.56 14.59
CA ARG A 77 3.75 -30.45 14.21
C ARG A 77 3.45 -31.82 14.83
N ILE A 78 2.86 -32.70 14.03
CA ILE A 78 2.85 -34.16 14.24
C ILE A 78 4.24 -34.74 14.01
#